data_AF-A0A5K8AKM9-F1
#
_entry.id   AF-A0A5K8AKM9-F1
#
_cell.length_a   1.000
_cell.length_b   1.000
_cell.length_c   1.000
_cell.angle_alpha   90.00
_cell.angle_beta   90.00
_cell.angle_gamma   90.00
#
_symmetry.space_group_name_H-M   'P 1'
#
loop_
_entity.id
_entity.type
_entity.pdbx_description
1 polymer ?
#
loop_
_entity_poly.entity_id
_entity_poly.type
_entity_poly.pdbx_seq_one_letter_code
_entity_poly.pdbx_strand_id
1 'polypeptide(L)'
;MANNRLTQLEEIIAANQHHFHQTGKALKQIRDDQLFRDLLFDSFEGYVKDRWDMARSQAYRLIKAANVIDNLSPIGDGILPENEYQARILTRFTKEDQRKIWRAFIASGMALTAKNIRKYAHQTLKAKHVKKKNASVVDIISADYKTAVMAMLEQIRSAQNDDWQTTSRQAALFWLKVMKEKIIRHERQRL
;
A
#
# COMPACT_ATOMS: atom_id res chain seq x y z
N MET A 1 -27.41 -2.66 -34.52
CA MET A 1 -27.93 -1.65 -33.57
C MET A 1 -26.92 -1.54 -32.46
N ALA A 2 -26.39 -0.34 -32.16
CA ALA A 2 -25.46 -0.18 -31.04
C ALA A 2 -26.15 -0.66 -29.75
N ASN A 3 -25.44 -1.47 -28.97
CA ASN A 3 -25.95 -2.00 -27.70
C ASN A 3 -26.36 -0.84 -26.78
N ASN A 4 -27.57 -0.87 -26.24
CA ASN A 4 -28.13 0.17 -25.35
C ASN A 4 -27.13 0.53 -24.24
N ARG A 5 -26.38 -0.46 -23.75
CA ARG A 5 -25.37 -0.23 -22.72
C ARG A 5 -24.19 0.62 -23.19
N LEU A 6 -23.68 0.40 -24.40
CA LEU A 6 -22.57 1.19 -24.94
C LEU A 6 -22.97 2.65 -25.06
N THR A 7 -24.12 2.93 -25.66
CA THR A 7 -24.62 4.30 -25.84
C THR A 7 -24.75 5.04 -24.51
N GLN A 8 -25.31 4.41 -23.47
CA GLN A 8 -25.38 4.99 -22.13
C GLN A 8 -23.99 5.33 -21.55
N LEU A 9 -23.01 4.44 -21.75
CA LEU A 9 -21.64 4.68 -21.26
C LEU A 9 -20.95 5.80 -22.04
N GLU A 10 -21.20 5.90 -23.34
CA GLU A 10 -20.72 7.02 -24.17
C GLU A 10 -21.35 8.35 -23.72
N GLU A 11 -22.65 8.38 -23.44
CA GLU A 11 -23.34 9.55 -22.87
C GLU A 11 -22.74 9.98 -21.53
N ILE A 12 -22.44 9.01 -20.64
CA ILE A 12 -21.76 9.29 -19.37
C ILE A 12 -20.39 9.94 -19.62
N ILE A 13 -19.59 9.43 -20.55
CA ILE A 13 -18.26 9.99 -20.85
C ILE A 13 -18.41 11.42 -21.40
N ALA A 14 -19.35 11.63 -22.32
CA ALA A 14 -19.61 12.94 -22.90
C ALA A 14 -20.07 13.97 -21.85
N ALA A 15 -20.94 13.57 -20.93
CA ALA A 15 -21.44 14.44 -19.86
C ALA A 15 -20.44 14.70 -18.73
N ASN A 16 -19.42 13.85 -18.58
CA ASN A 16 -18.51 13.86 -17.42
C ASN A 16 -17.05 14.11 -17.81
N GLN A 17 -16.78 14.87 -18.87
CA GLN A 17 -15.42 15.17 -19.32
C GLN A 17 -14.53 15.77 -18.21
N HIS A 18 -15.12 16.54 -17.27
CA HIS A 18 -14.43 17.10 -16.10
C HIS A 18 -14.47 16.20 -14.86
N HIS A 19 -15.32 15.17 -14.82
CA HIS A 19 -15.42 14.23 -13.70
C HIS A 19 -14.72 12.91 -14.02
N PHE A 20 -13.44 12.84 -13.66
CA PHE A 20 -12.56 11.71 -14.00
C PHE A 20 -13.06 10.35 -13.45
N HIS A 21 -13.81 10.34 -12.35
CA HIS A 21 -14.28 9.10 -11.71
C HIS A 21 -15.36 8.41 -12.55
N GLN A 22 -16.44 9.13 -12.92
CA GLN A 22 -17.48 8.59 -13.80
C GLN A 22 -16.91 8.17 -15.16
N THR A 23 -16.09 9.04 -15.77
CA THR A 23 -15.45 8.76 -17.05
C THR A 23 -14.54 7.53 -16.96
N GLY A 24 -13.72 7.41 -15.92
CA GLY A 24 -12.87 6.25 -15.70
C GLY A 24 -13.66 4.95 -15.49
N LYS A 25 -14.80 4.99 -14.79
CA LYS A 25 -15.70 3.84 -14.61
C LYS A 25 -16.35 3.41 -15.93
N ALA A 26 -16.84 4.37 -16.72
CA ALA A 26 -17.44 4.08 -18.02
C ALA A 26 -16.42 3.48 -18.99
N LEU A 27 -15.24 4.08 -19.09
CA LEU A 27 -14.12 3.55 -19.90
C LEU A 27 -13.71 2.15 -19.45
N LYS A 28 -13.67 1.89 -18.14
CA LYS A 28 -13.37 0.57 -17.59
C LYS A 28 -14.40 -0.44 -18.06
N GLN A 29 -15.68 -0.12 -17.96
CA GLN A 29 -16.75 -1.03 -18.36
C GLN A 29 -16.72 -1.32 -19.86
N ILE A 30 -16.60 -0.29 -20.70
CA ILE A 30 -16.48 -0.47 -22.16
C ILE A 30 -15.30 -1.40 -22.51
N ARG A 31 -14.16 -1.25 -21.83
CA ARG A 31 -13.00 -2.11 -22.03
C ARG A 31 -13.22 -3.54 -21.54
N ASP A 32 -13.67 -3.70 -20.29
CA ASP A 32 -13.77 -5.01 -19.62
C ASP A 32 -14.85 -5.87 -20.29
N ASP A 33 -15.97 -5.26 -20.69
CA ASP A 33 -17.09 -5.93 -21.37
C ASP A 33 -16.89 -5.97 -22.91
N GLN A 34 -15.77 -5.44 -23.41
CA GLN A 34 -15.43 -5.35 -24.84
C GLN A 34 -16.49 -4.69 -25.74
N LEU A 35 -17.29 -3.76 -25.20
CA LEU A 35 -18.42 -3.15 -25.91
C LEU A 35 -18.01 -2.37 -27.17
N PHE A 36 -16.74 -1.95 -27.26
CA PHE A 36 -16.20 -1.32 -28.47
C PHE A 36 -16.26 -2.23 -29.71
N ARG A 37 -16.35 -3.55 -29.53
CA ARG A 37 -16.51 -4.52 -30.63
C ARG A 37 -17.85 -4.34 -31.37
N ASP A 38 -18.88 -3.85 -30.69
CA ASP A 38 -20.20 -3.59 -31.30
C ASP A 38 -20.14 -2.51 -32.40
N LEU A 39 -19.09 -1.70 -32.38
CA LEU A 39 -18.79 -0.67 -33.38
C LEU A 39 -17.65 -1.08 -34.33
N LEU A 40 -17.31 -2.38 -34.38
CA LEU A 40 -16.27 -2.95 -35.24
C LEU A 40 -14.85 -2.46 -34.96
N PHE A 41 -14.56 -1.98 -33.75
CA PHE A 41 -13.18 -1.65 -33.37
C PHE A 41 -12.37 -2.89 -33.00
N ASP A 42 -11.14 -2.98 -33.52
CA ASP A 42 -10.25 -4.10 -33.24
C ASP A 42 -9.59 -4.08 -31.86
N SER A 43 -9.57 -2.91 -31.22
CA SER A 43 -8.97 -2.71 -29.90
C SER A 43 -9.66 -1.58 -29.15
N PHE A 44 -9.59 -1.65 -27.82
CA PHE A 44 -10.06 -0.58 -26.95
C PHE A 44 -9.29 0.72 -27.22
N GLU A 45 -8.00 0.61 -27.52
CA GLU A 45 -7.12 1.72 -27.87
C GLU A 45 -7.58 2.47 -29.13
N GLY A 46 -7.91 1.74 -30.20
CA GLY A 46 -8.44 2.34 -31.42
C GLY A 46 -9.78 3.04 -31.16
N TYR A 47 -10.67 2.37 -30.41
CA TYR A 47 -11.95 2.96 -30.00
C TYR A 47 -11.78 4.28 -29.24
N VAL A 48 -10.94 4.33 -28.19
CA VAL A 48 -10.79 5.56 -27.41
C VAL A 48 -10.08 6.67 -28.18
N LYS A 49 -9.23 6.32 -29.15
CA LYS A 49 -8.59 7.29 -30.02
C LYS A 49 -9.59 7.90 -31.00
N ASP A 50 -10.39 7.08 -31.66
CA ASP A 50 -11.27 7.56 -32.73
C ASP A 50 -12.54 8.22 -32.18
N ARG A 51 -13.08 7.74 -31.04
CA ARG A 51 -14.34 8.27 -30.47
C ARG A 51 -14.13 9.48 -29.55
N TRP A 52 -12.98 9.57 -28.90
CA TRP A 52 -12.75 10.54 -27.82
C TRP A 52 -11.46 11.35 -27.95
N ASP A 53 -10.69 11.12 -29.02
CA ASP A 53 -9.35 11.68 -29.22
C ASP A 53 -8.39 11.43 -28.03
N MET A 54 -8.64 10.36 -27.26
CA MET A 54 -7.83 10.05 -26.08
C MET A 54 -6.67 9.14 -26.44
N ALA A 55 -5.48 9.49 -25.97
CA ALA A 55 -4.34 8.59 -26.02
C ALA A 55 -4.58 7.38 -25.10
N ARG A 56 -4.10 6.19 -25.51
CA ARG A 56 -4.11 4.98 -24.67
C ARG A 56 -3.71 5.25 -23.22
N SER A 57 -2.58 5.94 -23.02
CA SER A 57 -2.06 6.17 -21.66
C SER A 57 -3.01 7.00 -20.79
N GLN A 58 -3.79 7.91 -21.38
CA GLN A 58 -4.78 8.72 -20.68
C GLN A 58 -5.99 7.87 -20.26
N ALA A 59 -6.55 7.08 -21.16
CA ALA A 59 -7.70 6.21 -20.87
C ALA A 59 -7.38 5.24 -19.70
N TYR A 60 -6.22 4.58 -19.73
CA TYR A 60 -5.82 3.67 -18.65
C TYR A 60 -5.49 4.40 -17.34
N ARG A 61 -5.02 5.65 -17.38
CA ARG A 61 -4.82 6.46 -16.16
C ARG A 61 -6.16 6.78 -15.50
N LEU A 62 -7.16 7.21 -16.27
CA LEU A 62 -8.52 7.47 -15.78
C LEU A 62 -9.13 6.21 -15.14
N ILE A 63 -9.02 5.06 -15.82
CA ILE A 63 -9.49 3.77 -15.28
C ILE A 63 -8.79 3.43 -13.95
N LYS A 64 -7.46 3.57 -13.89
CA LYS A 64 -6.70 3.29 -12.67
C LYS A 64 -7.06 4.23 -11.53
N ALA A 65 -7.26 5.52 -11.81
CA ALA A 65 -7.67 6.51 -10.81
C ALA A 65 -9.09 6.21 -10.29
N ALA A 66 -10.03 5.86 -11.17
CA ALA A 66 -11.37 5.45 -10.77
C ALA A 66 -11.36 4.21 -9.85
N ASN A 67 -10.53 3.21 -10.17
CA ASN A 67 -10.36 2.04 -9.31
C ASN A 67 -9.81 2.40 -7.91
N VAL A 68 -8.95 3.41 -7.81
CA VAL A 68 -8.48 3.91 -6.51
C VAL A 68 -9.65 4.55 -5.74
N ILE A 69 -10.46 5.40 -6.38
CA ILE A 69 -11.65 6.00 -5.75
C ILE A 69 -12.59 4.91 -5.23
N ASP A 70 -12.92 3.92 -6.06
CA ASP A 70 -13.81 2.82 -5.67
C ASP A 70 -13.24 2.01 -4.49
N ASN A 71 -11.92 1.84 -4.41
CA ASN A 71 -11.25 1.17 -3.29
C ASN A 71 -11.20 2.02 -2.00
N LEU A 72 -11.22 3.35 -2.12
CA LEU A 72 -11.21 4.28 -0.98
C LEU A 72 -12.62 4.62 -0.47
N SER A 73 -13.63 4.56 -1.34
CA SER A 73 -15.03 4.90 -1.03
C SER A 73 -15.58 4.23 0.25
N PRO A 74 -15.32 2.93 0.52
CA PRO A 74 -15.83 2.29 1.75
C PRO A 74 -15.19 2.79 3.05
N ILE A 75 -14.15 3.61 2.99
CA ILE A 75 -13.32 4.01 4.15
C ILE A 75 -13.23 5.53 4.31
N GLY A 76 -13.42 6.31 3.24
CA GLY A 76 -13.30 7.76 3.33
C GLY A 76 -14.37 8.30 4.27
N ASP A 77 -13.97 9.09 5.27
CA ASP A 77 -14.84 9.91 6.13
C ASP A 77 -15.52 11.04 5.31
N GLY A 78 -15.98 10.74 4.09
CA GLY A 78 -16.39 11.68 3.05
C GLY A 78 -15.25 12.26 2.21
N ILE A 79 -13.98 12.14 2.63
CA ILE A 79 -12.84 12.78 1.94
C ILE A 79 -12.16 11.83 0.96
N LEU A 80 -12.31 12.11 -0.33
CA LEU A 80 -11.73 11.35 -1.45
C LEU A 80 -10.78 12.24 -2.27
N PRO A 81 -9.87 11.65 -3.08
CA PRO A 81 -9.11 12.42 -4.04
C PRO A 81 -10.03 13.20 -4.99
N GLU A 82 -9.79 14.50 -5.12
CA GLU A 82 -10.60 15.44 -5.90
C GLU A 82 -10.34 15.34 -7.41
N ASN A 83 -9.16 14.84 -7.79
CA ASN A 83 -8.76 14.73 -9.19
C ASN A 83 -7.94 13.47 -9.48
N GLU A 84 -7.85 13.13 -10.77
CA GLU A 84 -7.09 12.00 -11.29
C GLU A 84 -5.66 11.99 -10.75
N TYR A 85 -5.03 13.16 -10.71
CA TYR A 85 -3.61 13.28 -10.36
C TYR A 85 -3.35 12.89 -8.90
N GLN A 86 -4.23 13.30 -7.98
CA GLN A 86 -4.20 12.87 -6.57
C GLN A 86 -4.42 11.36 -6.45
N ALA A 87 -5.48 10.83 -7.07
CA ALA A 87 -5.81 9.39 -7.03
C ALA A 87 -4.67 8.53 -7.62
N ARG A 88 -4.05 9.00 -8.71
CA ARG A 88 -3.00 8.27 -9.43
C ARG A 88 -1.77 7.98 -8.57
N ILE A 89 -1.47 8.81 -7.57
CA ILE A 89 -0.34 8.56 -6.65
C ILE A 89 -0.46 7.19 -5.99
N LEU A 90 -1.68 6.78 -5.66
CA LEU A 90 -1.98 5.55 -4.95
C LEU A 90 -2.03 4.31 -5.86
N THR A 91 -2.08 4.47 -7.19
CA THR A 91 -2.20 3.35 -8.15
C THR A 91 -1.05 2.34 -8.09
N ARG A 92 0.12 2.74 -7.58
CA ARG A 92 1.30 1.86 -7.44
C ARG A 92 1.26 0.96 -6.21
N PHE A 93 0.27 1.14 -5.35
CA PHE A 93 0.13 0.44 -4.08
C PHE A 93 -0.93 -0.66 -4.17
N THR A 94 -0.80 -1.69 -3.32
CA THR A 94 -1.85 -2.71 -3.18
C THR A 94 -3.13 -2.08 -2.65
N LYS A 95 -4.30 -2.69 -2.93
CA LYS A 95 -5.60 -2.18 -2.47
C LYS A 95 -5.64 -1.92 -0.95
N GLU A 96 -4.99 -2.77 -0.16
CA GLU A 96 -4.87 -2.58 1.30
C GLU A 96 -3.98 -1.40 1.67
N ASP A 97 -2.80 -1.29 1.06
CA ASP A 97 -1.86 -0.20 1.34
C ASP A 97 -2.47 1.15 0.92
N GLN A 98 -3.21 1.21 -0.21
CA GLN A 98 -3.94 2.40 -0.62
C GLN A 98 -4.88 2.90 0.50
N ARG A 99 -5.70 1.99 1.06
CA ARG A 99 -6.66 2.30 2.13
C ARG A 99 -5.95 2.76 3.40
N LYS A 100 -4.88 2.06 3.79
CA LYS A 100 -4.06 2.40 4.97
C LYS A 100 -3.38 3.76 4.82
N ILE A 101 -2.71 3.99 3.69
CA ILE A 101 -2.02 5.26 3.39
C ILE A 101 -3.02 6.40 3.36
N TRP A 102 -4.18 6.22 2.71
CA TRP A 102 -5.19 7.26 2.61
C TRP A 102 -5.75 7.64 3.98
N ARG A 103 -6.17 6.66 4.78
CA ARG A 103 -6.68 6.91 6.13
C ARG A 103 -5.66 7.65 7.00
N ALA A 104 -4.40 7.21 6.96
CA ALA A 104 -3.33 7.83 7.73
C ALA A 104 -2.98 9.23 7.22
N PHE A 105 -3.09 9.48 5.92
CA PHE A 105 -2.93 10.81 5.33
C PHE A 105 -4.05 11.76 5.77
N ILE A 106 -5.32 11.34 5.72
CA ILE A 106 -6.45 12.15 6.20
C ILE A 106 -6.29 12.47 7.69
N ALA A 107 -5.94 11.47 8.51
CA ALA A 107 -5.69 11.67 9.94
C ALA A 107 -4.51 12.61 10.26
N SER A 108 -3.59 12.82 9.30
CA SER A 108 -2.47 13.74 9.48
C SER A 108 -2.86 15.22 9.40
N GLY A 109 -4.07 15.54 8.92
CA GLY A 109 -4.55 16.92 8.76
C GLY A 109 -3.81 17.73 7.70
N MET A 110 -2.93 17.11 6.89
CA MET A 110 -2.23 17.80 5.81
C MET A 110 -3.22 18.22 4.71
N ALA A 111 -2.97 19.39 4.11
CA ALA A 111 -3.73 19.85 2.96
C ALA A 111 -3.73 18.80 1.83
N LEU A 112 -4.89 18.58 1.21
CA LEU A 112 -5.18 17.58 0.17
C LEU A 112 -4.51 17.94 -1.18
N THR A 113 -3.19 18.05 -1.18
CA THR A 113 -2.41 18.33 -2.38
C THR A 113 -1.69 17.06 -2.82
N ALA A 114 -1.55 16.90 -4.13
CA ALA A 114 -0.85 15.76 -4.70
C ALA A 114 0.63 15.70 -4.27
N LYS A 115 1.26 16.85 -3.98
CA LYS A 115 2.61 16.90 -3.40
C LYS A 115 2.64 16.27 -2.01
N ASN A 116 1.68 16.61 -1.14
CA ASN A 116 1.60 16.08 0.22
C ASN A 116 1.28 14.59 0.23
N ILE A 117 0.28 14.15 -0.56
CA ILE A 117 -0.08 12.73 -0.71
C ILE A 117 1.14 11.93 -1.17
N ARG A 118 1.89 12.43 -2.17
CA ARG A 118 3.11 11.77 -2.66
C ARG A 118 4.18 11.67 -1.57
N LYS A 119 4.48 12.77 -0.89
CA LYS A 119 5.47 12.80 0.20
C LYS A 119 5.12 11.77 1.28
N TYR A 120 3.87 11.73 1.69
CA TYR A 120 3.37 10.83 2.73
C TYR A 120 3.45 9.35 2.29
N ALA A 121 2.98 9.06 1.07
CA ALA A 121 3.00 7.71 0.51
C ALA A 121 4.43 7.16 0.36
N HIS A 122 5.40 8.00 -0.04
CA HIS A 122 6.82 7.62 -0.11
C HIS A 122 7.43 7.34 1.27
N GLN A 123 7.11 8.13 2.29
CA GLN A 123 7.58 7.89 3.65
C GLN A 123 7.07 6.54 4.19
N THR A 124 5.81 6.21 3.91
CA THR A 124 5.21 4.93 4.30
C THR A 124 5.90 3.73 3.62
N LEU A 125 6.26 3.85 2.33
CA LEU A 125 7.04 2.82 1.63
C LEU A 125 8.41 2.61 2.25
N LYS A 126 9.12 3.71 2.57
CA LYS A 126 10.45 3.65 3.17
C LYS A 126 10.39 2.95 4.52
N ALA A 127 9.42 3.30 5.36
CA ALA A 127 9.21 2.64 6.66
C ALA A 127 8.90 1.15 6.53
N LYS A 128 8.03 0.75 5.58
CA LYS A 128 7.69 -0.65 5.32
C LYS A 128 8.90 -1.46 4.80
N HIS A 129 9.72 -0.87 3.92
CA HIS A 129 10.95 -1.50 3.45
C HIS A 129 11.99 -1.66 4.56
N VAL A 130 12.18 -0.65 5.41
CA VAL A 130 13.08 -0.73 6.57
C VAL A 130 12.61 -1.80 7.55
N LYS A 131 11.30 -1.86 7.87
CA LYS A 131 10.75 -2.88 8.76
C LYS A 131 10.89 -4.29 8.17
N LYS A 132 10.63 -4.48 6.88
CA LYS A 132 10.80 -5.77 6.18
C LYS A 132 12.28 -6.20 6.16
N LYS A 133 13.20 -5.27 5.89
CA LYS A 133 14.65 -5.52 5.95
C LYS A 133 15.08 -5.94 7.36
N ASN A 134 14.63 -5.23 8.39
CA ASN A 134 14.97 -5.57 9.78
C ASN A 134 14.38 -6.92 10.20
N ALA A 135 13.13 -7.21 9.84
CA ALA A 135 12.52 -8.53 10.08
C ALA A 135 13.36 -9.64 9.42
N SER A 136 13.68 -9.49 8.12
CA SER A 136 14.52 -10.47 7.41
C SER A 136 15.91 -10.64 8.01
N VAL A 137 16.45 -9.63 8.70
CA VAL A 137 17.76 -9.74 9.37
C VAL A 137 17.62 -10.48 10.71
N VAL A 138 16.55 -10.25 11.48
CA VAL A 138 16.30 -10.96 12.75
C VAL A 138 15.89 -12.43 12.51
N ASP A 139 15.33 -12.73 11.34
CA ASP A 139 14.97 -14.10 10.94
C ASP A 139 16.20 -14.95 10.53
N ILE A 140 17.38 -14.32 10.33
CA ILE A 140 18.64 -15.03 10.09
C ILE A 140 19.23 -15.42 11.45
N ILE A 141 18.78 -16.56 11.96
CA ILE A 141 19.23 -17.14 13.22
C ILE A 141 19.57 -18.62 13.01
N SER A 142 20.75 -19.05 13.47
CA SER A 142 21.12 -20.47 13.40
C SER A 142 20.23 -21.30 14.33
N ALA A 143 20.02 -22.58 14.00
CA ALA A 143 19.21 -23.47 14.82
C ALA A 143 19.76 -23.59 16.25
N ASP A 144 21.09 -23.71 16.40
CA ASP A 144 21.74 -23.83 17.71
C ASP A 144 21.61 -22.55 18.55
N TYR A 145 21.78 -21.38 17.93
CA TYR A 145 21.62 -20.10 18.63
C TYR A 145 20.17 -19.89 19.04
N LYS A 146 19.21 -20.26 18.18
CA LYS A 146 17.77 -20.23 18.51
C LYS A 146 17.46 -21.15 19.70
N THR A 147 17.98 -22.37 19.72
CA THR A 147 17.81 -23.31 20.82
C THR A 147 18.35 -22.74 22.14
N ALA A 148 19.55 -22.15 22.13
CA ALA A 148 20.12 -21.51 23.31
C ALA A 148 19.29 -20.32 23.81
N VAL A 149 18.78 -19.48 22.91
CA VAL A 149 17.89 -18.36 23.26
C VAL A 149 16.59 -18.88 23.88
N MET A 150 15.97 -19.93 23.32
CA MET A 150 14.75 -20.51 23.87
C MET A 150 14.99 -21.11 25.26
N ALA A 151 16.12 -21.79 25.47
CA ALA A 151 16.49 -22.30 26.78
C ALA A 151 16.67 -21.16 27.81
N MET A 152 17.28 -20.03 27.41
CA MET A 152 17.43 -18.86 28.26
C MET A 152 16.07 -18.21 28.60
N LEU A 153 15.15 -18.12 27.64
CA LEU A 153 13.79 -17.63 27.88
C LEU A 153 13.03 -18.53 28.86
N GLU A 154 13.25 -19.84 28.77
CA GLU A 154 12.67 -20.80 29.72
C GLU A 154 13.21 -20.59 31.14
N GLN A 155 14.51 -20.33 31.31
CA GLN A 155 15.06 -19.98 32.62
C GLN A 155 14.49 -18.68 33.19
N ILE A 156 14.25 -17.67 32.35
CA ILE A 156 13.59 -16.43 32.76
C ILE A 156 12.16 -16.71 33.23
N ARG A 157 11.42 -17.57 32.52
CA ARG A 157 10.07 -17.98 32.89
C ARG A 157 10.06 -18.72 34.23
N SER A 158 10.99 -19.63 34.45
CA SER A 158 11.14 -20.34 35.73
C SER A 158 11.46 -19.37 36.88
N ALA A 159 12.38 -18.42 36.67
CA ALA A 159 12.71 -17.41 37.67
C ALA A 159 11.52 -16.48 37.99
N GLN A 160 10.66 -16.18 37.01
CA GLN A 160 9.42 -15.43 37.23
C GLN A 160 8.42 -16.23 38.08
N ASN A 161 8.29 -17.53 37.84
CA ASN A 161 7.38 -18.41 38.61
C ASN A 161 7.85 -18.64 40.05
N ASP A 162 9.15 -18.51 40.30
CA ASP A 162 9.77 -18.58 41.63
C ASP A 162 9.92 -17.19 42.27
N ASP A 163 9.17 -16.18 41.81
CA ASP A 163 9.20 -14.81 42.33
C ASP A 163 10.61 -14.22 42.48
N TRP A 164 11.53 -14.60 41.58
CA TRP A 164 12.94 -14.20 41.58
C TRP A 164 13.72 -14.58 42.85
N GLN A 165 13.29 -15.62 43.59
CA GLN A 165 13.97 -16.08 44.80
C GLN A 165 15.31 -16.76 44.47
N THR A 166 15.32 -17.73 43.56
CA THR A 166 16.53 -18.48 43.20
C THR A 166 17.47 -17.69 42.28
N THR A 167 16.90 -16.97 41.31
CA THR A 167 17.66 -16.05 40.44
C THR A 167 17.11 -14.66 40.64
N SER A 168 17.91 -13.76 41.20
CA SER A 168 17.43 -12.40 41.43
C SER A 168 17.26 -11.63 40.11
N ARG A 169 16.26 -10.75 40.07
CA ARG A 169 16.00 -9.89 38.91
C ARG A 169 17.22 -9.05 38.51
N GLN A 170 18.02 -8.61 39.48
CA GLN A 170 19.25 -7.84 39.23
C GLN A 170 20.31 -8.69 38.54
N ALA A 171 20.49 -9.96 38.95
CA ALA A 171 21.42 -10.88 38.31
C ALA A 171 21.02 -11.15 36.85
N ALA A 172 19.73 -11.41 36.58
CA ALA A 172 19.24 -11.62 35.22
C ALA A 172 19.47 -10.40 34.31
N LEU A 173 19.21 -9.19 34.81
CA LEU A 173 19.46 -7.95 34.07
C LEU A 173 20.95 -7.69 33.85
N PHE A 174 21.80 -8.00 34.83
CA PHE A 174 23.24 -7.91 34.70
C PHE A 174 23.77 -8.82 33.59
N TRP A 175 23.37 -10.09 33.58
CA TRP A 175 23.80 -11.04 32.55
C TRP A 175 23.22 -10.70 31.16
N LEU A 176 22.00 -10.15 31.08
CA LEU A 176 21.47 -9.60 29.83
C LEU A 176 22.34 -8.45 29.30
N LYS A 177 22.79 -7.55 30.17
CA LYS A 177 23.73 -6.48 29.82
C LYS A 177 25.06 -7.06 29.33
N VAL A 178 25.63 -8.06 30.02
CA VAL A 178 26.87 -8.73 29.61
C VAL A 178 26.72 -9.37 28.22
N MET A 179 25.61 -10.07 27.95
CA MET A 179 25.34 -10.66 26.63
C MET A 179 25.28 -9.59 25.54
N LYS A 180 24.55 -8.50 25.79
CA LYS A 180 24.45 -7.38 24.86
C LYS A 180 25.82 -6.75 24.58
N GLU A 181 26.64 -6.52 25.61
CA GLU A 181 27.98 -5.96 25.45
C GLU A 181 28.89 -6.87 24.63
N LYS A 182 28.83 -8.20 24.84
CA LYS A 182 29.61 -9.16 24.04
C LYS A 182 29.18 -9.19 22.58
N ILE A 183 27.88 -9.09 22.29
CA ILE A 183 27.36 -9.02 20.92
C ILE A 183 27.88 -7.75 20.22
N ILE A 184 27.82 -6.59 20.90
CA ILE A 184 28.24 -5.30 20.33
C ILE A 184 29.77 -5.18 20.22
N ARG A 185 30.55 -5.77 21.13
CA ARG A 185 32.03 -5.68 21.11
C ARG A 185 32.64 -6.24 19.83
N HIS A 186 32.04 -7.27 19.24
CA HIS A 186 32.54 -7.87 18.00
C HIS A 186 32.30 -7.01 16.74
N GLU A 187 31.42 -6.00 16.78
CA GLU A 187 31.24 -5.05 15.66
C GLU A 187 32.36 -4.01 15.57
N ARG A 188 32.98 -3.62 16.71
CA ARG A 188 33.99 -2.55 16.77
C ARG A 188 35.42 -2.97 16.38
N GLN A 189 35.68 -4.27 16.23
CA GLN A 189 36.99 -4.80 15.83
C GLN A 189 37.12 -5.05 14.31
N ARG A 190 36.05 -4.79 13.53
CA ARG A 190 35.99 -4.99 12.07
C ARG A 190 35.97 -3.68 11.27
N LEU A 191 36.29 -2.55 11.90
CA LEU A 191 36.55 -1.24 11.28
C LEU A 191 38.00 -0.87 11.55
#